data_AF-A0A368HD50-F1
#
_entry.id   AF-A0A368HD50-F1
#
_cell.length_a   1.000
_cell.length_b   1.000
_cell.length_c   1.000
_cell.angle_alpha   90.00
_cell.angle_beta   90.00
_cell.angle_gamma   90.00
#
_symmetry.space_group_name_H-M   'P 1'
#
loop_
_entity.id
_entity.type
_entity.pdbx_description
1 polymer ?
#
loop_
_entity_poly.entity_id
_entity_poly.type
_entity_poly.pdbx_seq_one_letter_code
_entity_poly.pdbx_strand_id
1 'polypeptide(L)'
;MDRQATFQPSTSKVYDTFTFEIELPRPTDKAKRMEFCICYIANGSENWDSNGGENYKLEHVDVNVAPKRTVPPLFGSLKYLDRDDAYSLNHTDWGHFASWKSLSTDGPYW
;
A
#
# COMPACT_ATOMS: atom_id res chain seq x y z
N MET A 1 5.24 18.72 4.72
CA MET A 1 5.80 18.59 6.08
C MET A 1 6.52 17.27 6.09
N ASP A 2 7.81 17.28 6.39
CA ASP A 2 8.60 16.07 6.39
C ASP A 2 8.33 15.29 7.69
N ARG A 3 8.12 13.99 7.56
CA ARG A 3 7.95 13.09 8.71
C ARG A 3 9.09 12.12 8.73
N GLN A 4 9.83 12.13 9.84
CA GLN A 4 10.91 11.20 10.05
C GLN A 4 10.33 9.80 10.28
N ALA A 5 10.82 8.82 9.52
CA ALA A 5 10.55 7.42 9.77
C ALA A 5 11.43 6.89 10.91
N THR A 6 10.92 5.94 11.68
CA THR A 6 11.63 5.25 12.75
C THR A 6 12.06 3.86 12.27
N PHE A 7 13.21 3.39 12.75
CA PHE A 7 13.66 2.03 12.45
C PHE A 7 12.69 1.02 13.08
N GLN A 8 12.21 0.08 12.27
CA GLN A 8 11.39 -1.03 12.70
C GLN A 8 12.19 -2.33 12.56
N PRO A 9 12.39 -3.08 13.67
CA PRO A 9 13.01 -4.40 13.58
C PRO A 9 12.24 -5.31 12.62
N SER A 10 12.96 -5.98 11.72
CA SER A 10 12.39 -6.97 10.81
C SER A 10 13.26 -8.22 10.77
N THR A 11 12.70 -9.32 10.26
CA THR A 11 13.42 -10.59 10.10
C THR A 11 14.33 -10.60 8.86
N SER A 12 14.32 -9.51 8.07
CA SER A 12 15.15 -9.38 6.88
C SER A 12 16.62 -9.29 7.27
N LYS A 13 17.47 -10.04 6.57
CA LYS A 13 18.94 -9.98 6.73
C LYS A 13 19.62 -9.06 5.72
N VAL A 14 18.86 -8.50 4.79
CA VAL A 14 19.38 -7.78 3.62
C VAL A 14 18.84 -6.35 3.54
N TYR A 15 17.66 -6.10 4.11
CA TYR A 15 17.01 -4.80 4.08
C TYR A 15 16.62 -4.37 5.49
N ASP A 16 16.92 -3.12 5.81
CA ASP A 16 16.34 -2.45 6.96
C ASP A 16 14.87 -2.10 6.69
N THR A 17 14.09 -2.00 7.74
CA THR A 17 12.69 -1.58 7.66
C THR A 17 12.51 -0.32 8.48
N PHE A 18 11.82 0.65 7.90
CA PHE A 18 11.50 1.92 8.55
C PHE A 18 10.00 2.16 8.46
N THR A 19 9.44 2.78 9.48
CA THR A 19 8.00 3.01 9.61
C THR A 19 7.74 4.47 9.93
N PHE A 20 6.69 5.01 9.34
CA PHE A 20 6.23 6.36 9.59
C PHE A 20 4.72 6.34 9.73
N GLU A 21 4.20 7.32 10.45
CA GLU A 21 2.75 7.53 10.61
C GLU A 21 2.40 8.88 10.03
N ILE A 22 1.31 8.96 9.27
CA ILE A 22 0.75 10.19 8.70
C ILE A 22 -0.72 10.30 9.09
N GLU A 23 -1.16 11.52 9.38
CA GLU A 23 -2.57 11.78 9.65
C GLU A 23 -3.33 11.92 8.34
N LEU A 24 -4.42 11.16 8.18
CA LEU A 24 -5.24 11.22 6.97
C LEU A 24 -6.01 12.55 6.90
N PRO A 25 -6.21 13.13 5.70
CA PRO A 25 -7.08 14.28 5.54
C PRO A 25 -8.50 13.91 5.98
N ARG A 26 -9.16 14.79 6.73
CA ARG A 26 -10.55 14.57 7.12
C ARG A 26 -11.45 14.83 5.91
N PRO A 27 -12.64 14.23 5.83
CA PRO A 27 -13.60 14.52 4.76
C PRO A 27 -13.99 16.01 4.66
N THR A 28 -13.85 16.76 5.75
CA THR A 28 -14.09 18.21 5.82
C THR A 28 -12.95 19.05 5.26
N ASP A 29 -11.78 18.46 5.04
CA ASP A 29 -10.62 19.18 4.49
C ASP A 29 -10.83 19.45 3.00
N LYS A 30 -10.53 20.68 2.59
CA LYS A 30 -10.67 21.12 1.19
C LYS A 30 -9.80 20.29 0.24
N ALA A 31 -8.69 19.77 0.73
CA ALA A 31 -7.80 18.86 0.02
C ALA A 31 -8.22 17.41 0.33
N LYS A 32 -9.09 16.83 -0.49
CA LYS A 32 -9.56 15.43 -0.37
C LYS A 32 -8.50 14.37 -0.69
N ARG A 33 -7.25 14.80 -0.90
CA ARG A 33 -6.14 13.98 -1.40
C ARG A 33 -4.85 14.39 -0.71
N MET A 34 -4.10 13.40 -0.30
CA MET A 34 -2.75 13.55 0.25
C MET A 34 -1.76 12.87 -0.69
N GLU A 35 -0.59 13.47 -0.85
CA GLU A 35 0.51 12.89 -1.61
C GLU A 35 1.80 12.92 -0.80
N PHE A 36 2.63 11.88 -0.95
CA PHE A 36 3.95 11.82 -0.33
C PHE A 36 4.97 11.12 -1.23
N CYS A 37 6.24 11.37 -0.94
CA CYS A 37 7.39 10.67 -1.51
C CYS A 37 8.36 10.32 -0.37
N ILE A 38 9.26 9.38 -0.62
CA ILE A 38 10.24 8.94 0.38
C ILE A 38 11.61 9.50 0.00
N CYS A 39 12.29 10.11 0.97
CA CYS A 39 13.69 10.48 0.86
C CYS A 39 14.53 9.61 1.80
N TYR A 40 15.48 8.87 1.23
CA TYR A 40 16.46 8.09 1.98
C TYR A 40 17.84 8.73 1.87
N ILE A 41 18.31 9.26 3.00
CA ILE A 41 19.60 9.94 3.10
C ILE A 41 20.61 8.98 3.73
N ALA A 42 21.62 8.57 2.96
CA ALA A 42 22.68 7.70 3.43
C ALA A 42 24.00 8.02 2.73
N ASN A 43 25.12 7.87 3.45
CA ASN A 43 26.46 8.12 2.93
C ASN A 43 26.62 9.51 2.28
N GLY A 44 25.96 10.53 2.83
CA GLY A 44 25.98 11.90 2.31
C GLY A 44 25.24 12.10 0.98
N SER A 45 24.45 11.12 0.54
CA SER A 45 23.64 11.18 -0.68
C SER A 45 22.15 11.04 -0.36
N GLU A 46 21.32 11.75 -1.12
CA GLU A 46 19.87 11.66 -1.04
C GLU A 46 19.32 10.81 -2.18
N ASN A 47 18.48 9.84 -1.84
CA ASN A 47 17.80 8.98 -2.80
C ASN A 47 16.31 9.19 -2.65
N TRP A 48 15.65 9.57 -3.73
CA TRP A 48 14.23 9.90 -3.74
C TRP A 48 13.43 8.81 -4.43
N ASP A 49 12.41 8.31 -3.74
CA ASP A 49 11.34 7.51 -4.32
C ASP A 49 10.06 8.34 -4.37
N SER A 50 9.78 8.83 -5.58
CA SER A 50 8.59 9.60 -5.93
C SER A 50 7.65 8.81 -6.84
N ASN A 51 7.71 7.46 -6.83
CA ASN A 51 6.90 6.63 -7.73
C ASN A 51 7.04 7.08 -9.21
N GLY A 52 8.28 7.23 -9.68
CA GLY A 52 8.55 7.71 -11.05
C GLY A 52 8.17 9.17 -11.32
N GLY A 53 8.01 9.99 -10.28
CA GLY A 53 7.64 11.41 -10.36
C GLY A 53 6.15 11.69 -10.16
N GLU A 54 5.33 10.66 -9.96
CA GLU A 54 3.89 10.82 -9.71
C GLU A 54 3.52 10.96 -8.23
N ASN A 55 4.45 10.67 -7.33
CA ASN A 55 4.25 10.51 -5.88
C ASN A 55 3.24 9.41 -5.51
N TYR A 56 3.22 9.07 -4.22
CA TYR A 56 2.24 8.17 -3.64
C TYR A 56 0.98 8.95 -3.30
N LYS A 57 -0.16 8.56 -3.87
CA LYS A 57 -1.45 9.25 -3.76
C LYS A 57 -2.37 8.50 -2.79
N LEU A 58 -2.94 9.23 -1.84
CA LEU A 58 -3.90 8.72 -0.87
C LEU A 58 -5.20 9.49 -0.99
N GLU A 59 -6.25 8.78 -1.38
CA GLU A 59 -7.56 9.34 -1.71
C GLU A 59 -8.66 8.61 -0.93
N HIS A 60 -9.71 9.34 -0.54
CA HIS A 60 -10.91 8.75 0.02
C HIS A 60 -11.74 8.12 -1.10
N VAL A 61 -11.90 6.79 -1.07
CA VAL A 61 -12.78 6.07 -2.01
C VAL A 61 -14.16 5.93 -1.36
N ASP A 62 -15.16 6.57 -1.95
CA ASP A 62 -16.55 6.37 -1.54
C ASP A 62 -16.97 4.94 -1.93
N VAL A 63 -17.20 4.08 -0.92
CA VAL A 63 -17.51 2.64 -1.09
C VAL A 63 -18.79 2.38 -1.90
N ASN A 64 -19.62 3.40 -2.12
CA ASN A 64 -20.84 3.34 -2.94
C ASN A 64 -20.60 3.56 -4.45
N VAL A 65 -19.36 3.83 -4.86
CA VAL A 65 -19.00 3.99 -6.28
C VAL A 65 -18.10 2.83 -6.67
N ALA A 66 -18.56 2.00 -7.61
CA ALA A 66 -17.76 0.90 -8.14
C ALA A 66 -16.38 1.42 -8.60
N PRO A 67 -15.26 0.80 -8.17
CA PRO A 67 -13.94 1.32 -8.46
C PRO A 67 -13.69 1.31 -9.97
N LYS A 68 -13.45 2.48 -10.55
CA LYS A 68 -12.91 2.60 -11.91
C LYS A 68 -11.43 2.23 -11.84
N ARG A 69 -11.12 0.93 -11.91
CA ARG A 69 -9.74 0.44 -12.09
C ARG A 69 -9.21 0.99 -13.43
N THR A 70 -8.38 2.02 -13.37
CA THR A 70 -7.66 2.60 -14.52
C THR A 70 -6.22 2.10 -14.62
N VAL A 71 -5.77 1.23 -13.73
CA VAL A 71 -4.45 0.60 -13.86
C VAL A 71 -4.49 -0.47 -14.95
N PRO A 72 -3.66 -0.38 -16.00
CA PRO A 72 -3.43 -1.50 -16.90
C PRO A 72 -2.82 -2.65 -16.09
N PRO A 73 -3.19 -3.92 -16.35
CA PRO A 73 -2.58 -5.04 -15.65
C PRO A 73 -1.08 -5.06 -15.99
N LEU A 74 -0.25 -4.69 -15.02
CA LEU A 74 1.20 -4.67 -15.21
C LEU A 74 1.76 -6.08 -15.31
N PHE A 75 1.09 -7.09 -14.74
CA PHE A 75 1.33 -8.52 -14.95
C PHE A 75 0.07 -9.32 -14.59
N GLY A 76 -0.20 -10.42 -15.31
CA GLY A 76 -1.20 -11.42 -14.93
C GLY A 76 -2.60 -11.24 -15.54
N SER A 77 -3.14 -12.36 -16.03
CA SER A 77 -4.51 -12.47 -16.53
C SER A 77 -5.53 -12.11 -15.44
N LEU A 78 -6.54 -11.32 -15.80
CA LEU A 78 -7.67 -10.86 -14.96
C LEU A 78 -8.37 -11.98 -14.16
N LYS A 79 -8.14 -13.25 -14.51
CA LYS A 79 -8.75 -14.43 -13.90
C LYS A 79 -8.22 -14.77 -12.50
N TYR A 80 -7.04 -14.28 -12.10
CA TYR A 80 -6.48 -14.55 -10.77
C TYR A 80 -6.89 -13.51 -9.72
N LEU A 81 -7.15 -12.27 -10.15
CA LEU A 81 -7.49 -11.17 -9.24
C LEU A 81 -8.84 -11.34 -8.53
N ASP A 82 -9.76 -12.13 -9.08
CA ASP A 82 -11.12 -12.22 -8.54
C ASP A 82 -11.28 -13.33 -7.50
N ARG A 83 -10.41 -14.36 -7.54
CA ARG A 83 -10.54 -15.55 -6.68
C ARG A 83 -9.80 -15.43 -5.35
N ASP A 84 -8.72 -14.65 -5.29
CA ASP A 84 -7.85 -14.51 -4.12
C ASP A 84 -7.80 -13.07 -3.58
N ASP A 85 -8.82 -12.26 -3.87
CA ASP A 85 -8.92 -10.92 -3.27
C ASP A 85 -9.42 -11.05 -1.82
N ALA A 86 -8.53 -10.80 -0.85
CA ALA A 86 -8.90 -10.80 0.56
C ALA A 86 -10.07 -9.85 0.86
N TYR A 87 -10.24 -8.79 0.06
CA TYR A 87 -11.32 -7.82 0.21
C TYR A 87 -12.67 -8.30 -0.32
N SER A 88 -12.71 -9.37 -1.14
CA SER A 88 -13.96 -9.98 -1.59
C SER A 88 -14.50 -11.03 -0.60
N LEU A 89 -13.69 -11.43 0.39
CA LEU A 89 -14.10 -12.38 1.41
C LEU A 89 -14.91 -11.68 2.51
N ASN A 90 -16.17 -12.08 2.66
CA ASN A 90 -17.04 -11.63 3.76
C ASN A 90 -16.61 -12.31 5.07
N HIS A 91 -15.60 -11.76 5.74
CA HIS A 91 -15.20 -12.18 7.08
C HIS A 91 -15.50 -11.08 8.10
N THR A 92 -16.22 -11.44 9.16
CA THR A 92 -16.57 -10.55 10.28
C THR A 92 -15.52 -10.58 11.40
N ASP A 93 -14.55 -11.48 11.34
CA ASP A 93 -13.47 -11.61 12.34
C ASP A 93 -12.10 -11.64 11.66
N TRP A 94 -11.54 -10.44 11.48
CA TRP A 94 -10.21 -10.24 10.91
C TRP A 94 -9.08 -10.59 11.89
N GLY A 95 -9.38 -10.81 13.17
CA GLY A 95 -8.40 -11.25 14.18
C GLY A 95 -8.01 -12.73 14.03
N HIS A 96 -8.83 -13.52 13.33
CA HIS A 96 -8.57 -14.94 13.04
C HIS A 96 -8.25 -15.22 11.56
N PHE A 97 -8.20 -14.17 10.74
CA PHE A 97 -7.91 -14.32 9.31
C PHE A 97 -6.40 -14.50 9.09
N ALA A 98 -6.00 -15.68 8.62
CA ALA A 98 -4.65 -15.95 8.15
C ALA A 98 -4.68 -16.10 6.63
N SER A 99 -4.12 -15.12 5.91
CA SER A 99 -4.15 -15.08 4.44
C SER A 99 -3.59 -16.36 3.81
N TRP A 100 -2.54 -16.97 4.38
CA TRP A 100 -1.96 -18.23 3.89
C TRP A 100 -2.84 -19.48 4.09
N LYS A 101 -3.90 -19.40 4.90
CA LYS A 101 -4.90 -20.47 5.05
C LYS A 101 -6.13 -20.23 4.19
N SER A 102 -6.48 -18.96 3.99
CA SER A 102 -7.74 -18.55 3.39
C SER A 102 -7.63 -18.19 1.91
N LEU A 103 -6.42 -17.93 1.42
CA LEU A 103 -6.13 -17.61 0.02
C LEU A 103 -5.28 -18.71 -0.61
N SER A 104 -5.35 -18.86 -1.93
CA SER A 104 -4.52 -19.81 -2.64
C SER A 104 -3.04 -19.40 -2.57
N THR A 105 -2.16 -20.37 -2.35
CA THR A 105 -0.70 -20.20 -2.39
C THR A 105 -0.10 -20.65 -3.73
N ASP A 106 -0.96 -21.02 -4.68
CA ASP A 106 -0.55 -21.58 -5.98
C ASP A 106 -0.13 -20.48 -6.97
N GLY A 107 -0.24 -19.22 -6.57
CA GLY A 107 0.18 -18.05 -7.34
C GLY A 107 1.54 -17.50 -6.90
N PRO A 108 2.27 -16.81 -7.81
CA PRO A 108 3.50 -16.11 -7.44
C PRO A 108 3.25 -15.03 -6.36
N TYR A 109 4.20 -14.89 -5.43
CA TYR A 109 4.16 -13.90 -4.33
C TYR A 109 4.54 -12.47 -4.75
N TRP A 110 4.37 -12.11 -6.02
CA TRP A 110 4.81 -10.83 -6.59
C TRP A 110 3.70 -10.15 -7.38
#